data_AF-A0A939X357-F1
#
_entry.id   AF-A0A939X357-F1
#
_cell.length_a   1.000
_cell.length_b   1.000
_cell.length_c   1.000
_cell.angle_alpha   90.00
_cell.angle_beta   90.00
_cell.angle_gamma   90.00
#
_symmetry.space_group_name_H-M   'P 1'
#
loop_
_entity.id
_entity.type
_entity.pdbx_description
1 polymer ?
#
loop_
_entity_poly.entity_id
_entity_poly.type
_entity_poly.pdbx_seq_one_letter_code
_entity_poly.pdbx_strand_id
1 'polypeptide(L)'
;MRKLIAFVAAVFVSAMLFAQTAPSVNLKDSDVKNWAKNCVSIQKELDKLGIDDDYTYTEAIAGKAEAEKVLEKNGISGPNPIDKYATILQCAAILKAEAEMDEETIAMMKFMKVDPIGDLKKNINSKDYNVVSSNSKAVLKAVDALDNMD
;
A
#
# COMPACT_ATOMS: atom_id res chain seq x y z
N MET A 1 -20.99 -4.94 -9.92
CA MET A 1 -19.93 -5.48 -10.82
C MET A 1 -19.65 -4.58 -12.04
N ARG A 2 -19.39 -3.27 -11.85
CA ARG A 2 -18.91 -2.40 -12.95
C ARG A 2 -17.88 -1.35 -12.54
N LYS A 3 -17.43 -1.35 -11.27
CA LYS A 3 -16.45 -0.37 -10.76
C LYS A 3 -15.08 -0.96 -10.42
N LEU A 4 -14.95 -2.29 -10.34
CA LEU A 4 -13.69 -2.99 -10.06
C LEU A 4 -12.67 -2.97 -11.22
N ILE A 5 -13.04 -2.44 -12.39
CA ILE A 5 -12.19 -2.45 -13.59
C ILE A 5 -11.34 -1.17 -13.71
N ALA A 6 -11.60 -0.14 -12.90
CA ALA A 6 -10.82 1.11 -12.95
C ALA A 6 -9.48 1.05 -12.18
N PHE A 7 -9.25 0.02 -11.36
CA PHE A 7 -8.09 -0.08 -10.46
C PHE A 7 -6.76 -0.43 -11.17
N VAL A 8 -6.79 -0.76 -12.47
CA VAL A 8 -5.64 -1.37 -13.18
C VAL A 8 -5.04 -0.48 -14.28
N ALA A 9 -5.64 0.68 -14.58
CA ALA A 9 -5.33 1.40 -15.81
C ALA A 9 -4.24 2.50 -15.75
N ALA A 10 -3.60 2.77 -14.61
CA ALA A 10 -2.75 3.96 -14.47
C ALA A 10 -1.28 3.73 -14.10
N VAL A 11 -0.68 2.57 -14.40
CA VAL A 11 0.78 2.39 -14.25
C VAL A 11 1.37 1.66 -15.45
N PHE A 12 1.37 2.32 -16.62
CA PHE A 12 2.24 1.92 -17.72
C PHE A 12 2.67 3.16 -18.51
N VAL A 13 3.89 3.63 -18.25
CA VAL A 13 5.00 3.73 -19.22
C VAL A 13 6.17 4.44 -18.53
N SER A 14 7.22 3.68 -18.20
CA SER A 14 8.57 3.94 -18.73
C SER A 14 9.51 2.85 -18.23
N ALA A 15 9.84 1.91 -19.12
CA ALA A 15 10.94 1.00 -18.90
C ALA A 15 12.26 1.79 -18.88
N MET A 16 13.03 1.66 -17.80
CA MET A 16 14.49 1.61 -17.91
C MET A 16 15.02 0.44 -17.09
N LEU A 17 15.85 -0.34 -17.77
CA LEU A 17 16.53 -1.55 -17.34
C LEU A 17 17.48 -1.28 -16.18
N PHE A 18 16.95 -1.22 -14.97
CA PHE A 18 17.61 -1.76 -13.78
C PHE A 18 16.51 -2.29 -12.88
N ALA A 19 16.61 -3.56 -12.44
CA ALA A 19 15.92 -3.99 -11.24
C ALA A 19 16.58 -3.28 -10.04
N GLN A 20 16.51 -1.95 -9.99
CA GLN A 20 16.76 -1.20 -8.78
C GLN A 20 15.54 -1.44 -7.92
N THR A 21 15.63 -2.47 -7.08
CA THR A 21 14.73 -2.65 -5.94
C THR A 21 14.55 -1.28 -5.29
N ALA A 22 13.31 -0.85 -5.05
CA ALA A 22 13.05 0.42 -4.40
C ALA A 22 13.91 0.53 -3.12
N PRO A 23 14.50 1.71 -2.84
CA PRO A 23 15.27 1.89 -1.60
C PRO A 23 14.37 1.61 -0.40
N SER A 24 14.96 1.06 0.67
CA SER A 24 14.17 0.78 1.87
C SER A 24 13.75 2.06 2.57
N VAL A 25 12.51 2.09 3.05
CA VAL A 25 11.96 3.18 3.88
C VAL A 25 12.24 2.96 5.37
N ASN A 26 12.99 1.91 5.71
CA ASN A 26 13.32 1.48 7.07
C ASN A 26 12.05 1.24 7.92
N LEU A 27 11.11 0.49 7.36
CA LEU A 27 9.86 0.16 8.01
C LEU A 27 10.09 -0.71 9.25
N LYS A 28 9.40 -0.41 10.34
CA LYS A 28 9.45 -1.20 11.58
C LYS A 28 8.11 -1.87 11.84
N ASP A 29 8.13 -2.97 12.60
CA ASP A 29 6.91 -3.63 13.09
C ASP A 29 5.94 -2.65 13.77
N SER A 30 6.49 -1.69 14.53
CA SER A 30 5.67 -0.66 15.20
C SER A 30 4.92 0.21 14.21
N ASP A 31 5.53 0.57 13.07
CA ASP A 31 4.88 1.40 12.05
C ASP A 31 3.67 0.64 11.46
N VAL A 32 3.85 -0.63 11.12
CA VAL A 32 2.78 -1.48 10.56
C VAL A 32 1.66 -1.74 11.56
N LYS A 33 2.00 -2.07 12.81
CA LYS A 33 1.01 -2.31 13.88
C LYS A 33 0.21 -1.06 14.21
N ASN A 34 0.87 0.09 14.26
CA ASN A 34 0.23 1.37 14.51
C ASN A 34 -0.70 1.77 13.36
N TRP A 35 -0.25 1.61 12.11
CA TRP A 35 -1.12 1.77 10.95
C TRP A 35 -2.34 0.85 11.04
N ALA A 36 -2.14 -0.46 11.23
CA ALA A 36 -3.25 -1.42 11.24
C ALA A 36 -4.27 -1.12 12.34
N LYS A 37 -3.81 -0.67 13.51
CA LYS A 37 -4.67 -0.27 14.63
C LYS A 37 -5.47 1.01 14.34
N ASN A 38 -4.86 1.96 13.64
CA ASN A 38 -5.40 3.32 13.47
C ASN A 38 -5.90 3.62 12.04
N CYS A 39 -5.89 2.65 11.12
CA CYS A 39 -6.11 2.81 9.67
C CYS A 39 -7.34 3.64 9.32
N VAL A 40 -8.50 3.33 9.90
CA VAL A 40 -9.76 4.07 9.68
C VAL A 40 -9.67 5.52 10.17
N SER A 41 -8.98 5.77 11.30
CA SER A 41 -8.78 7.13 11.81
C SER A 41 -7.82 7.92 10.92
N ILE A 42 -6.74 7.27 10.46
CA ILE A 42 -5.78 7.86 9.52
C ILE A 42 -6.53 8.26 8.24
N GLN A 43 -7.28 7.36 7.63
CA GLN A 43 -8.02 7.63 6.39
C GLN A 43 -8.98 8.82 6.57
N LYS A 44 -9.83 8.78 7.61
CA LYS A 44 -10.76 9.89 7.90
C LYS A 44 -10.09 11.24 8.16
N GLU A 45 -8.87 11.25 8.67
CA GLU A 45 -8.10 12.49 8.87
C GLU A 45 -7.47 12.97 7.56
N LEU A 46 -7.00 12.06 6.70
CA LEU A 46 -6.48 12.38 5.37
C LEU A 46 -7.58 12.86 4.41
N ASP A 47 -8.76 12.22 4.42
CA ASP A 47 -9.92 12.62 3.60
C ASP A 47 -10.35 14.07 3.90
N LYS A 48 -10.32 14.47 5.19
CA LYS A 48 -10.63 15.85 5.62
C LYS A 48 -9.64 16.88 5.10
N LEU A 49 -8.41 16.46 4.79
CA LEU A 49 -7.41 17.32 4.18
C LEU A 49 -7.59 17.43 2.65
N GLY A 50 -8.59 16.76 2.08
CA GLY A 50 -8.76 16.65 0.63
C GLY A 50 -7.68 15.81 -0.04
N ILE A 51 -6.97 15.00 0.75
CA ILE A 51 -5.98 14.04 0.27
C ILE A 51 -6.75 12.76 -0.01
N ASP A 52 -7.40 12.72 -1.17
CA ASP A 52 -7.98 11.49 -1.71
C ASP A 52 -6.85 10.60 -2.23
N ASP A 53 -7.00 9.30 -2.03
CA ASP A 53 -6.12 8.23 -2.50
C ASP A 53 -5.91 8.20 -4.03
N ASP A 54 -6.71 8.96 -4.79
CA ASP A 54 -6.66 9.10 -6.24
C ASP A 54 -5.81 10.28 -6.77
N TYR A 55 -5.34 11.20 -5.92
CA TYR A 55 -4.61 12.39 -6.39
C TYR A 55 -3.08 12.25 -6.30
N THR A 56 -2.44 12.36 -7.47
CA THR A 56 -1.00 12.52 -7.63
C THR A 56 -0.48 13.59 -6.68
N TYR A 57 0.46 13.19 -5.81
CA TYR A 57 1.12 13.93 -4.71
C TYR A 57 1.79 15.28 -5.09
N THR A 58 1.56 15.80 -6.29
CA THR A 58 2.21 16.98 -6.88
C THR A 58 1.48 18.30 -6.55
N GLU A 59 0.25 18.26 -6.04
CA GLU A 59 -0.39 19.42 -5.41
C GLU A 59 -0.28 19.35 -3.88
N ALA A 60 0.26 20.43 -3.27
CA ALA A 60 0.34 20.74 -1.84
C ALA A 60 1.57 20.23 -1.04
N ILE A 61 2.65 21.02 -1.04
CA ILE A 61 3.65 21.04 0.05
C ILE A 61 2.95 21.21 1.43
N ALA A 62 1.83 21.94 1.47
CA ALA A 62 0.95 22.12 2.63
C ALA A 62 -0.13 21.02 2.81
N GLY A 63 -0.13 19.98 1.98
CA GLY A 63 -0.89 18.75 2.22
C GLY A 63 0.05 17.67 2.76
N LYS A 64 1.29 17.66 2.28
CA LYS A 64 2.34 16.77 2.75
C LYS A 64 2.64 16.92 4.24
N ALA A 65 2.89 18.13 4.73
CA ALA A 65 3.25 18.33 6.14
C ALA A 65 2.10 17.98 7.10
N GLU A 66 0.86 18.25 6.69
CA GLU A 66 -0.37 17.94 7.40
C GLU A 66 -0.62 16.42 7.43
N ALA A 67 -0.43 15.74 6.29
CA ALA A 67 -0.45 14.29 6.23
C ALA A 67 0.64 13.65 7.10
N GLU A 68 1.87 14.18 7.07
CA GLU A 68 2.96 13.72 7.95
C GLU A 68 2.57 13.84 9.42
N LYS A 69 1.96 14.97 9.83
CA LYS A 69 1.45 15.14 11.22
C LYS A 69 0.39 14.10 11.57
N VAL A 70 -0.53 13.79 10.66
CA VAL A 70 -1.56 12.76 10.89
C VAL A 70 -0.91 11.39 11.06
N LEU A 71 0.04 11.03 10.20
CA LEU A 71 0.75 9.75 10.26
C LEU A 71 1.60 9.63 11.54
N GLU A 72 2.33 10.67 11.90
CA GLU A 72 3.15 10.73 13.12
C GLU A 72 2.28 10.63 14.38
N LYS A 73 1.18 11.39 14.44
CA LYS A 73 0.18 11.32 15.52
C LYS A 73 -0.35 9.89 15.71
N ASN A 74 -0.49 9.15 14.61
CA ASN A 74 -0.98 7.78 14.61
C ASN A 74 0.13 6.73 14.72
N GLY A 75 1.39 7.14 14.96
CA GLY A 75 2.49 6.23 15.30
C GLY A 75 3.30 5.70 14.12
N ILE A 76 3.12 6.26 12.92
CA ILE A 76 3.98 6.03 11.76
C ILE A 76 5.01 7.16 11.77
N SER A 77 6.17 6.92 12.41
CA SER A 77 7.11 7.98 12.81
C SER A 77 8.54 7.70 12.33
N GLY A 78 9.39 8.73 12.37
CA GLY A 78 10.77 8.66 11.87
C GLY A 78 10.91 9.34 10.50
N PRO A 79 12.05 9.16 9.81
CA PRO A 79 12.24 9.80 8.52
C PRO A 79 11.17 9.30 7.53
N ASN A 80 10.61 10.23 6.77
CA ASN A 80 9.66 10.02 5.68
C ASN A 80 8.39 9.20 6.03
N PRO A 81 7.51 9.67 6.94
CA PRO A 81 6.26 8.98 7.30
C PRO A 81 5.37 8.65 6.09
N ILE A 82 5.33 9.54 5.09
CA ILE A 82 4.58 9.33 3.85
C ILE A 82 5.08 8.09 3.10
N ASP A 83 6.39 7.98 2.86
CA ASP A 83 6.96 6.86 2.11
C ASP A 83 6.70 5.52 2.82
N LYS A 84 6.76 5.52 4.16
CA LYS A 84 6.39 4.37 4.98
C LYS A 84 4.92 3.99 4.82
N TYR A 85 4.02 4.97 4.91
CA TYR A 85 2.59 4.75 4.73
C TYR A 85 2.27 4.20 3.33
N ALA A 86 2.83 4.81 2.27
CA ALA A 86 2.70 4.34 0.90
C ALA A 86 3.22 2.90 0.72
N THR A 87 4.37 2.57 1.33
CA THR A 87 4.92 1.21 1.32
C THR A 87 3.99 0.21 2.03
N ILE A 88 3.40 0.61 3.16
CA ILE A 88 2.41 -0.22 3.87
C ILE A 88 1.20 -0.49 2.97
N LEU A 89 0.64 0.54 2.33
CA LEU A 89 -0.54 0.39 1.45
C LEU A 89 -0.25 -0.53 0.25
N GLN A 90 0.88 -0.35 -0.43
CA GLN A 90 1.27 -1.22 -1.55
C GLN A 90 1.43 -2.69 -1.10
N CYS A 91 2.10 -2.91 0.03
CA CYS A 91 2.23 -4.26 0.60
C CYS A 91 0.86 -4.83 1.01
N ALA A 92 -0.03 -4.02 1.59
CA ALA A 92 -1.36 -4.44 2.01
C ALA A 92 -2.22 -4.87 0.82
N ALA A 93 -2.19 -4.11 -0.29
CA ALA A 93 -2.88 -4.47 -1.52
C ALA A 93 -2.38 -5.80 -2.10
N ILE A 94 -1.06 -6.04 -2.09
CA ILE A 94 -0.47 -7.33 -2.50
C ILE A 94 -0.96 -8.45 -1.59
N LEU A 95 -0.90 -8.28 -0.28
CA LEU A 95 -1.34 -9.31 0.68
C LEU A 95 -2.84 -9.63 0.54
N LYS A 96 -3.67 -8.62 0.30
CA LYS A 96 -5.11 -8.79 0.05
C LYS A 96 -5.35 -9.57 -1.24
N ALA A 97 -4.69 -9.20 -2.33
CA ALA A 97 -4.76 -9.95 -3.59
C ALA A 97 -4.29 -11.40 -3.42
N GLU A 98 -3.21 -11.64 -2.67
CA GLU A 98 -2.75 -13.00 -2.35
C GLU A 98 -3.74 -13.82 -1.53
N ALA A 99 -4.44 -13.17 -0.58
CA ALA A 99 -5.44 -13.83 0.26
C ALA A 99 -6.73 -14.17 -0.50
N GLU A 100 -7.04 -13.43 -1.58
CA GLU A 100 -8.28 -13.58 -2.36
C GLU A 100 -8.11 -14.38 -3.66
N MET A 101 -6.87 -14.68 -4.07
CA MET A 101 -6.61 -15.52 -5.23
C MET A 101 -7.09 -16.96 -4.97
N ASP A 102 -7.98 -17.44 -5.83
CA ASP A 102 -8.41 -18.84 -5.86
C ASP A 102 -7.50 -19.71 -6.76
N GLU A 103 -7.68 -21.02 -6.66
CA GLU A 103 -6.89 -22.01 -7.42
C GLU A 103 -7.05 -21.84 -8.94
N GLU A 104 -8.24 -21.42 -9.41
CA GLU A 104 -8.51 -21.19 -10.82
C GLU A 104 -7.73 -19.99 -11.36
N THR A 105 -7.71 -18.88 -10.61
CA THR A 105 -6.93 -17.68 -10.92
C THR A 105 -5.44 -18.00 -10.98
N ILE A 106 -4.92 -18.78 -10.02
CA ILE A 106 -3.52 -19.21 -10.00
C ILE A 106 -3.20 -20.09 -11.21
N ALA A 107 -4.08 -21.05 -11.54
CA ALA A 107 -3.91 -21.92 -12.70
C ALA A 107 -3.92 -21.13 -14.02
N MET A 108 -4.80 -20.14 -14.14
CA MET A 108 -4.90 -19.25 -15.29
C MET A 108 -3.63 -18.41 -15.46
N MET A 109 -3.14 -17.77 -14.40
CA MET A 109 -1.88 -17.00 -14.43
C MET A 109 -0.71 -17.86 -14.90
N LYS A 110 -0.62 -19.11 -14.40
CA LYS A 110 0.40 -20.08 -14.82
C LYS A 110 0.27 -20.47 -16.29
N PHE A 111 -0.94 -20.71 -16.77
CA PHE A 111 -1.20 -21.00 -18.18
C PHE A 111 -0.79 -19.84 -19.10
N MET A 112 -1.13 -18.61 -18.70
CA MET A 112 -0.79 -17.37 -19.40
C MET A 112 0.69 -16.98 -19.25
N LYS A 113 1.45 -17.64 -18.36
CA LYS A 113 2.85 -17.34 -18.03
C LYS A 113 3.06 -15.90 -17.56
N VAL A 114 2.11 -15.39 -16.77
CA VAL A 114 2.16 -14.07 -16.14
C VAL A 114 2.28 -14.21 -14.62
N ASP A 115 2.96 -13.27 -13.97
CA ASP A 115 3.07 -13.18 -12.51
C ASP A 115 2.88 -11.72 -12.04
N PRO A 116 1.64 -11.19 -12.09
CA PRO A 116 1.38 -9.79 -11.74
C PRO A 116 1.76 -9.46 -10.29
N ILE A 117 1.56 -10.40 -9.37
CA ILE A 117 1.91 -10.23 -7.96
C ILE A 117 3.42 -10.19 -7.77
N GLY A 118 4.16 -11.09 -8.41
CA GLY A 118 5.62 -11.05 -8.42
C GLY A 118 6.17 -9.76 -9.03
N ASP A 119 5.53 -9.25 -10.09
CA ASP A 119 5.91 -7.99 -10.73
C ASP A 119 5.67 -6.78 -9.80
N LEU A 120 4.54 -6.75 -9.07
CA LEU A 120 4.28 -5.73 -8.06
C LEU A 120 5.31 -5.77 -6.92
N LYS A 121 5.66 -6.98 -6.45
CA LYS A 121 6.67 -7.17 -5.39
C LYS A 121 8.06 -6.67 -5.79
N LYS A 122 8.43 -6.71 -7.08
CA LYS A 122 9.72 -6.19 -7.56
C LYS A 122 9.88 -4.68 -7.34
N ASN A 123 8.77 -3.95 -7.27
CA ASN A 123 8.77 -2.51 -7.05
C ASN A 123 8.86 -2.13 -5.56
N ILE A 124 8.93 -3.12 -4.65
CA ILE A 124 9.00 -2.91 -3.21
C ILE A 124 10.33 -3.45 -2.67
N ASN A 125 10.91 -2.75 -1.69
CA ASN A 125 12.06 -3.29 -0.99
C ASN A 125 11.67 -4.56 -0.21
N SER A 126 12.40 -5.66 -0.41
CA SER A 126 12.07 -6.94 0.23
C SER A 126 12.15 -6.90 1.76
N LYS A 127 12.99 -6.03 2.35
CA LYS A 127 13.04 -5.87 3.82
C LYS A 127 11.76 -5.28 4.36
N ASP A 128 11.25 -4.23 3.73
CA ASP A 128 10.01 -3.56 4.15
C ASP A 128 8.79 -4.46 3.88
N TYR A 129 8.77 -5.16 2.74
CA TYR A 129 7.73 -6.16 2.46
C TYR A 129 7.66 -7.24 3.54
N ASN A 130 8.82 -7.78 3.96
CA ASN A 130 8.86 -8.80 4.99
C ASN A 130 8.34 -8.32 6.35
N VAL A 131 8.55 -7.04 6.69
CA VAL A 131 7.98 -6.43 7.91
C VAL A 131 6.45 -6.37 7.80
N VAL A 132 5.89 -5.94 6.67
CA VAL A 132 4.42 -5.91 6.50
C VAL A 132 3.83 -7.33 6.49
N SER A 133 4.44 -8.25 5.74
CA SER A 133 4.00 -9.64 5.62
C SER A 133 4.02 -10.39 6.96
N SER A 134 5.03 -10.13 7.81
CA SER A 134 5.09 -10.69 9.17
C SER A 134 3.93 -10.22 10.07
N ASN A 135 3.26 -9.14 9.68
CA ASN A 135 2.08 -8.58 10.35
C ASN A 135 0.78 -8.78 9.54
N SER A 136 0.79 -9.65 8.53
CA SER A 136 -0.29 -9.86 7.54
C SER A 136 -1.69 -10.00 8.15
N LYS A 137 -1.86 -10.74 9.26
CA LYS A 137 -3.17 -10.88 9.93
C LYS A 137 -3.75 -9.54 10.38
N ALA A 138 -2.92 -8.67 10.97
CA ALA A 138 -3.37 -7.34 11.39
C ALA A 138 -3.62 -6.44 10.19
N VAL A 139 -2.78 -6.57 9.16
CA VAL A 139 -2.90 -5.80 7.91
C VAL A 139 -4.18 -6.12 7.15
N LEU A 140 -4.49 -7.40 6.92
CA LEU A 140 -5.71 -7.82 6.21
C LEU A 140 -6.97 -7.37 6.96
N LYS A 141 -6.98 -7.50 8.29
CA LYS A 141 -8.08 -6.98 9.10
C LYS A 141 -8.26 -5.46 8.97
N ALA A 142 -7.15 -4.72 8.86
CA ALA A 142 -7.20 -3.27 8.65
C ALA A 142 -7.73 -2.91 7.26
N VAL A 143 -7.33 -3.64 6.22
CA VAL A 143 -7.87 -3.50 4.86
C VAL A 143 -9.37 -3.75 4.84
N ASP A 144 -9.84 -4.86 5.43
CA ASP A 144 -11.27 -5.16 5.51
C ASP A 144 -12.04 -4.06 6.28
N ALA A 145 -11.43 -3.43 7.29
CA ALA A 145 -12.05 -2.32 8.01
C ALA A 145 -12.16 -1.04 7.16
N LEU A 146 -11.21 -0.80 6.25
CA LEU A 146 -11.27 0.29 5.27
C LEU A 146 -12.33 0.02 4.20
N ASP A 147 -12.44 -1.21 3.70
CA ASP A 147 -13.46 -1.61 2.71
C ASP A 147 -14.90 -1.44 3.23
N ASN A 148 -15.08 -1.53 4.55
CA ASN A 148 -16.37 -1.35 5.23
C ASN A 148 -16.54 0.07 5.82
N MET A 149 -15.68 1.02 5.45
CA MET A 149 -15.81 2.40 5.86
C MET A 149 -16.87 3.10 4.99
N ASP A 150 -18.00 3.46 5.61
CA ASP A 150 -19.07 4.28 4.99
C ASP A 150 -18.65 5.73 4.74
#